data_AF-G4CUT6-F1
#
_entry.id   AF-G4CUT6-F1
#
_cell.length_a   1.000
_cell.length_b   1.000
_cell.length_c   1.000
_cell.angle_alpha   90.00
_cell.angle_beta   90.00
_cell.angle_gamma   90.00
#
_symmetry.space_group_name_H-M   'P 1'
#
loop_
_entity.id
_entity.type
_entity.pdbx_description
1 polymer ?
#
loop_
_entity_poly.entity_id
_entity_poly.type
_entity_poly.pdbx_seq_one_letter_code
_entity_poly.pdbx_strand_id
1 'polypeptide(L)' 'MSTQVAPGSSTAVEEKTRPSFDDGDAERFSHYVPKAKLTDAMVNGTPVVALCGKVWVPSRNPDKFPVCPECKEIFESMKR' A
#
# COMPACT_ATOMS: atom_id res chain seq x y z
N MET A 1 -53.38 -11.20 15.24
CA MET A 1 -52.76 -12.54 15.22
C MET A 1 -51.26 -12.38 15.02
N SER A 2 -50.51 -12.83 16.01
CA SER A 2 -49.05 -12.79 16.13
C SER A 2 -48.36 -13.64 15.06
N THR A 3 -47.15 -13.26 14.64
CA THR A 3 -46.02 -14.16 14.29
C THR A 3 -44.77 -13.26 14.18
N GLN A 4 -44.03 -13.10 15.27
CA GLN A 4 -42.84 -13.87 15.67
C GLN A 4 -41.54 -13.32 15.06
N VAL A 5 -40.67 -12.92 15.98
CA VAL A 5 -39.27 -12.52 15.78
C VAL A 5 -38.43 -13.79 15.70
N ALA A 6 -37.46 -13.85 14.77
CA ALA A 6 -36.38 -14.83 14.82
C ALA A 6 -35.04 -14.08 14.78
N PRO A 7 -34.20 -14.18 15.82
CA PRO A 7 -32.84 -13.68 15.83
C PRO A 7 -31.90 -14.81 15.39
N GLY A 8 -30.94 -14.52 14.51
CA GLY A 8 -29.89 -15.49 14.24
C GLY A 8 -29.29 -15.39 12.87
N SER A 9 -28.53 -14.32 12.62
CA SER A 9 -27.31 -14.46 11.84
C SER A 9 -26.41 -13.28 12.15
N SER A 10 -25.75 -13.34 13.31
CA SER A 10 -24.55 -12.54 13.52
C SER A 10 -23.45 -13.13 12.65
N THR A 11 -23.49 -12.88 11.34
CA THR A 11 -22.28 -12.92 10.55
C THR A 11 -21.45 -11.74 11.02
N ALA A 12 -20.63 -11.97 12.04
CA ALA A 12 -19.45 -11.16 12.26
C ALA A 12 -18.62 -11.32 10.99
N VAL A 13 -18.84 -10.42 10.02
CA VAL A 13 -17.94 -10.23 8.92
C VAL A 13 -16.66 -9.79 9.61
N GLU A 14 -15.74 -10.74 9.76
CA GLU A 14 -14.35 -10.45 10.09
C GLU A 14 -13.89 -9.51 8.98
N GLU A 15 -13.98 -8.20 9.25
CA GLU A 15 -13.37 -7.16 8.44
C GLU A 15 -11.88 -7.36 8.61
N LYS A 16 -11.36 -8.36 7.90
CA LYS A 16 -9.96 -8.50 7.62
C LYS A 16 -9.65 -7.24 6.84
N THR A 17 -9.20 -6.20 7.56
CA THR A 17 -8.69 -4.95 7.03
C THR A 17 -7.62 -5.34 6.02
N ARG A 18 -8.04 -5.58 4.78
CA ARG A 18 -7.15 -5.67 3.65
C ARG A 18 -6.47 -4.31 3.68
N PRO A 19 -5.13 -4.24 3.70
CA PRO A 19 -4.47 -2.97 3.56
C PRO A 19 -5.08 -2.32 2.32
N SER A 20 -5.83 -1.24 2.55
CA SER A 20 -6.46 -0.48 1.48
C SER A 20 -5.28 0.14 0.75
N PHE A 21 -4.83 -0.53 -0.30
CA PHE A 21 -3.86 0.03 -1.23
C PHE A 21 -4.60 1.18 -1.89
N ASP A 22 -4.51 2.36 -1.27
CA ASP A 22 -5.24 3.58 -1.62
C ASP A 22 -5.41 3.71 -3.14
N ASP A 23 -6.66 3.56 -3.53
CA ASP A 23 -7.16 3.30 -4.87
C ASP A 23 -7.25 4.64 -5.60
N GLY A 24 -6.42 4.89 -6.61
CA GLY A 24 -6.73 5.91 -7.62
C GLY A 24 -5.57 6.74 -8.15
N ASP A 25 -4.78 7.39 -7.28
CA ASP A 25 -3.78 8.38 -7.73
C ASP A 25 -2.33 7.88 -7.65
N ALA A 26 -2.13 6.80 -6.90
CA ALA A 26 -0.84 6.40 -6.35
C ALA A 26 0.04 5.52 -7.26
N GLU A 27 -0.51 4.89 -8.29
CA GLU A 27 0.28 4.09 -9.24
C GLU A 27 1.10 4.94 -10.24
N ARG A 28 0.95 6.27 -10.18
CA ARG A 28 1.54 7.20 -11.14
C ARG A 28 2.83 7.84 -10.66
N PHE A 29 3.25 7.56 -9.42
CA PHE A 29 4.47 8.12 -8.84
C PHE A 29 5.44 7.03 -8.40
N SER A 30 6.72 7.29 -8.62
CA SER A 30 7.81 6.47 -8.12
C SER A 30 8.12 6.82 -6.68
N HIS A 31 8.29 5.79 -5.85
CA HIS A 31 8.55 5.93 -4.43
C HIS A 31 9.95 5.40 -4.09
N TYR A 32 10.66 6.09 -3.20
CA TYR A 32 11.97 5.63 -2.73
C TYR A 32 11.82 4.58 -1.64
N VAL A 33 12.63 3.54 -1.75
CA VAL A 33 12.77 2.43 -0.80
C VAL A 33 14.25 2.12 -0.69
N PRO A 34 14.73 1.62 0.47
CA PRO A 34 16.04 1.02 0.56
C PRO A 34 16.24 -0.03 -0.56
N LYS A 35 17.31 0.13 -1.35
CA LYS A 35 17.58 -0.71 -2.53
C LYS A 35 17.49 -2.22 -2.23
N ALA A 36 18.05 -2.66 -1.11
CA ALA A 36 17.99 -4.06 -0.69
C ALA A 36 16.56 -4.57 -0.52
N LYS A 37 15.67 -3.77 0.09
CA LYS A 37 14.27 -4.15 0.29
C LYS A 37 13.46 -4.12 -1.00
N LEU A 38 13.75 -3.18 -1.90
CA LEU A 38 13.09 -3.13 -3.21
C LEU A 38 13.44 -4.37 -4.04
N THR A 39 14.73 -4.74 -4.10
CA THR A 39 15.17 -5.93 -4.84
C THR A 39 14.53 -7.21 -4.29
N ASP A 40 14.55 -7.39 -2.97
CA ASP A 40 13.93 -8.56 -2.33
C ASP A 40 12.42 -8.64 -2.66
N ALA A 41 11.72 -7.52 -2.56
CA ALA A 41 10.30 -7.46 -2.84
C ALA A 41 9.92 -7.67 -4.31
N MET A 42 10.77 -7.23 -5.23
CA MET A 42 10.57 -7.53 -6.66
C MET A 42 10.73 -9.02 -6.96
N VAL A 43 11.60 -9.73 -6.23
CA VAL A 43 11.81 -11.17 -6.40
C VAL A 43 10.72 -11.98 -5.70
N ASN A 44 10.37 -11.63 -4.46
CA ASN A 44 9.43 -12.37 -3.63
C ASN A 44 7.97 -11.95 -3.84
N GLY A 45 7.71 -10.85 -4.55
CA GLY A 45 6.37 -10.29 -4.72
C GLY A 45 5.76 -9.78 -3.41
N THR A 46 6.59 -9.38 -2.45
CA THR A 46 6.14 -8.93 -1.13
C THR A 46 5.86 -7.42 -1.10
N PRO A 47 4.94 -6.94 -0.25
CA PRO A 47 4.71 -5.52 -0.08
C PRO A 47 5.93 -4.84 0.58
N VAL A 48 6.27 -3.64 0.10
CA VAL A 48 7.28 -2.75 0.67
C VAL A 48 6.68 -1.42 1.07
N VAL A 49 7.34 -0.77 2.04
CA VAL A 49 6.96 0.55 2.55
C VAL A 49 7.94 1.61 2.02
N ALA A 50 7.40 2.69 1.48
CA ALA A 50 8.14 3.84 0.96
C ALA A 50 8.67 4.71 2.10
N LEU A 51 9.58 5.63 1.79
CA LEU A 51 9.93 6.72 2.70
C LEU A 51 8.70 7.55 3.12
N CYS A 52 7.73 7.75 2.23
CA CYS A 52 6.47 8.44 2.50
C CYS A 52 5.43 7.58 3.26
N GLY A 53 5.80 6.38 3.74
CA GLY A 53 4.89 5.46 4.44
C GLY A 53 3.94 4.66 3.54
N LYS A 54 3.94 4.88 2.22
CA LYS A 54 3.08 4.13 1.29
C LYS A 54 3.50 2.67 1.18
N VAL A 55 2.54 1.75 1.25
CA VAL A 55 2.77 0.31 1.07
C VAL A 55 2.35 -0.13 -0.34
N TRP A 56 3.21 -0.82 -1.08
CA TRP A 56 2.88 -1.37 -2.39
C TRP A 56 3.67 -2.63 -2.71
N VAL A 57 3.19 -3.43 -3.66
CA VAL A 57 3.95 -4.53 -4.26
C VAL A 57 4.55 -4.05 -5.59
N PRO A 58 5.87 -4.06 -5.77
CA PRO A 58 6.50 -3.54 -6.98
C PRO A 58 6.21 -4.46 -8.18
N SER A 59 5.49 -3.93 -9.18
CA SER A 59 5.13 -4.69 -10.40
C SER A 59 5.35 -3.93 -11.71
N ARG A 60 5.75 -2.64 -11.67
CA ARG A 60 5.93 -1.77 -12.86
C ARG A 60 7.29 -1.08 -12.84
N ASN A 61 7.76 -0.65 -14.01
CA ASN A 61 9.00 0.10 -14.15
C ASN A 61 8.85 1.53 -13.57
N PRO A 62 9.60 1.90 -12.52
CA PRO A 62 9.48 3.21 -11.87
C PRO A 62 10.02 4.37 -12.74
N ASP A 63 10.93 4.11 -13.68
CA ASP A 63 11.53 5.16 -14.54
C ASP A 63 10.51 5.89 -15.44
N LYS A 64 9.31 5.32 -15.62
CA LYS A 64 8.23 5.93 -16.41
C LYS A 64 7.37 6.91 -15.63
N PHE A 65 7.63 7.08 -14.34
CA PHE A 65 6.78 7.82 -13.43
C PHE A 65 7.58 8.90 -12.67
N PRO A 66 7.03 10.11 -12.50
CA PRO A 66 7.64 11.12 -11.65
C PRO A 66 7.82 10.61 -10.22
N VAL A 67 8.87 11.03 -9.53
CA VAL A 67 9.09 10.67 -8.12
C VAL A 67 8.09 11.40 -7.23
N CYS A 68 7.56 10.71 -6.22
CA CYS A 68 6.71 11.29 -5.18
C CYS A 68 7.43 12.47 -4.50
N PRO A 69 6.80 13.66 -4.41
CA PRO A 69 7.43 14.86 -3.86
C PRO A 69 7.91 14.65 -2.41
N GLU A 70 7.11 13.99 -1.57
CA GLU A 70 7.48 13.71 -0.18
C GLU A 70 8.69 12.77 -0.09
N CYS A 71 8.72 11.68 -0.88
CA CYS A 71 9.90 10.81 -0.96
C CYS A 71 11.15 11.60 -1.38
N LYS A 72 11.01 12.53 -2.34
CA LYS A 72 12.10 13.37 -2.81
C LYS A 72 12.61 14.30 -1.71
N GLU A 73 11.72 14.98 -1.00
CA GLU A 73 12.09 15.89 0.10
C GLU A 73 12.81 15.15 1.24
N ILE A 74 12.29 13.99 1.66
CA ILE A 74 12.92 13.16 2.71
C ILE A 74 14.30 12.67 2.22
N PHE A 75 14.41 12.20 0.98
CA PHE A 75 15.67 11.72 0.43
C PHE A 75 16.73 12.82 0.34
N GLU A 76 16.37 14.00 -0.15
CA GLU A 76 17.27 15.15 -0.22
C GLU A 76 17.70 15.60 1.19
N SER A 77 16.81 15.53 2.18
CA SER A 77 17.16 15.82 3.57
C SER A 77 18.13 14.80 4.19
N MET A 78 18.07 13.52 3.79
CA MET A 78 18.99 12.48 4.27
C MET A 78 20.36 12.51 3.59
N LYS A 79 20.45 13.11 2.39
CA LYS A 79 21.70 13.20 1.61
C LYS A 79 22.60 14.37 2.06
N ARG A 80 22.09 15.25 2.92
CA ARG A 80 22.77 16.44 3.41
C ARG A 80 23.73 16.13 4.55
#